data_AF-A0A9E3D8P8-F1
#
_entry.id   AF-A0A9E3D8P8-F1
#
_cell.length_a   1.000
_cell.length_b   1.000
_cell.length_c   1.000
_cell.angle_alpha   90.00
_cell.angle_beta   90.00
_cell.angle_gamma   90.00
#
_symmetry.space_group_name_H-M   'P 1'
#
loop_
_entity.id
_entity.type
_entity.pdbx_description
1 polymer ?
#
loop_
_entity_poly.entity_id
_entity_poly.type
_entity_poly.pdbx_seq_one_letter_code
_entity_poly.pdbx_strand_id
1 'polypeptide(L)'
;MRSTDDYRRQARRLRCVYAKSPARLHAALAALAGQTAAIPQPRSDVRNFAAAVAASMDGPVLRYSRRRELLARAEGLGIERFNANLLIAAVQHRLASEKPLSSDAQVISPGRRWLGLAIPATAIIFLQSAILLTVFALLHGS
;
A
#
# COMPACT_ATOMS: atom_id res chain seq x y z
N MET A 1 28.78 -0.62 12.03
CA MET A 1 27.90 -0.84 10.85
C MET A 1 28.47 -2.01 10.06
N ARG A 2 27.73 -3.12 9.89
CA ARG A 2 28.16 -4.16 8.95
C ARG A 2 28.10 -3.59 7.54
N SER A 3 29.14 -3.83 6.73
CA SER A 3 29.18 -3.35 5.35
C SER A 3 28.08 -4.02 4.52
N THR A 4 27.46 -3.29 3.60
CA THR A 4 26.45 -3.80 2.65
C THR A 4 26.94 -5.05 1.91
N ASP A 5 28.24 -5.16 1.67
CA ASP A 5 28.83 -6.32 0.99
C ASP A 5 28.92 -7.56 1.88
N ASP A 6 29.06 -7.40 3.19
CA ASP A 6 29.06 -8.53 4.12
C ASP A 6 27.65 -9.14 4.23
N TYR A 7 26.61 -8.30 4.20
CA TYR A 7 25.23 -8.76 4.09
C TYR A 7 24.99 -9.57 2.83
N ARG A 8 25.43 -9.06 1.66
CA ARG A 8 25.27 -9.77 0.37
C ARG A 8 25.98 -11.12 0.36
N ARG A 9 27.20 -11.18 0.91
CA ARG A 9 27.96 -12.44 1.05
C ARG A 9 27.25 -13.44 1.96
N GLN A 10 26.75 -12.99 3.11
CA GLN A 10 26.00 -13.85 4.03
C GLN A 10 24.67 -14.32 3.43
N ALA A 11 23.92 -13.45 2.77
CA ALA A 11 22.66 -13.81 2.11
C ALA A 11 22.87 -14.86 0.99
N ARG A 12 23.95 -14.74 0.20
CA ARG A 12 24.30 -15.76 -0.81
C ARG A 12 24.59 -17.11 -0.17
N ARG A 13 25.37 -17.13 0.92
CA ARG A 13 25.64 -18.38 1.66
C ARG A 13 24.36 -19.02 2.18
N LEU A 14 23.46 -18.24 2.79
CA LEU A 14 22.18 -18.74 3.29
C LEU A 14 21.31 -19.36 2.17
N ARG A 15 21.29 -18.76 0.97
CA ARG A 15 20.58 -19.33 -0.18
C ARG A 15 21.12 -20.71 -0.60
N CYS A 16 22.44 -20.87 -0.61
CA CYS A 16 23.05 -22.17 -0.91
C CYS A 16 22.74 -23.20 0.19
N VAL A 17 22.85 -22.82 1.46
CA VAL A 17 22.64 -23.72 2.61
C VAL A 17 21.18 -24.18 2.71
N TYR A 18 20.23 -23.27 2.52
CA TYR A 18 18.80 -23.54 2.68
C TYR A 18 18.06 -23.71 1.35
N ALA A 19 18.75 -24.06 0.26
CA ALA A 19 18.16 -24.16 -1.08
C ALA A 19 16.94 -25.11 -1.15
N LYS A 20 16.95 -26.18 -0.33
CA LYS A 20 15.88 -27.19 -0.27
C LYS A 20 14.78 -26.87 0.75
N SER A 21 14.90 -25.77 1.49
CA SER A 21 14.01 -25.43 2.61
C SER A 21 13.65 -23.94 2.61
N PRO A 22 12.68 -23.50 1.79
CA PRO A 22 12.38 -22.08 1.58
C PRO A 22 11.94 -21.37 2.86
N ALA A 23 11.14 -22.02 3.72
CA ALA A 23 10.70 -21.43 4.99
C ALA A 23 11.89 -21.05 5.90
N ARG A 24 12.90 -21.94 6.02
CA ARG A 24 14.11 -21.67 6.80
C ARG A 24 14.98 -20.59 6.16
N LEU A 25 15.07 -20.58 4.83
CA LEU A 25 15.77 -19.53 4.09
C LEU A 25 15.17 -18.15 4.41
N HIS A 26 13.84 -18.02 4.34
CA HIS A 26 13.15 -16.78 4.64
C HIS A 26 13.36 -16.32 6.08
N ALA A 27 13.23 -17.24 7.05
CA ALA A 27 13.47 -16.91 8.46
C ALA A 27 14.91 -16.46 8.71
N ALA A 28 15.90 -17.15 8.15
CA ALA A 28 17.32 -16.80 8.31
C ALA A 28 17.68 -15.47 7.63
N LEU A 29 17.12 -15.20 6.44
CA LEU A 29 17.30 -13.91 5.76
C LEU A 29 16.66 -12.76 6.54
N ALA A 30 15.47 -12.98 7.13
CA ALA A 30 14.81 -11.98 7.97
C ALA A 30 15.63 -11.67 9.23
N ALA A 31 16.15 -12.70 9.92
CA ALA A 31 17.02 -12.53 11.07
C ALA A 31 18.32 -11.77 10.70
N LEU A 32 18.94 -12.13 9.57
CA LEU A 32 20.13 -11.46 9.07
C LEU A 32 19.86 -9.99 8.72
N ALA A 33 18.72 -9.71 8.08
CA ALA A 33 18.28 -8.35 7.79
C ALA A 33 18.10 -7.56 9.09
N GLY A 34 17.47 -8.13 10.13
CA GLY A 34 17.35 -7.49 11.44
C GLY A 34 18.68 -7.13 12.10
N GLN A 35 19.71 -7.98 11.95
CA GLN A 35 21.06 -7.69 12.48
C GLN A 35 21.83 -6.63 11.68
N THR A 36 21.53 -6.52 10.38
CA THR A 36 22.24 -5.60 9.47
C THR A 36 21.53 -4.26 9.37
N ALA A 37 20.23 -4.25 9.64
CA ALA A 37 19.40 -3.07 9.67
C ALA A 37 19.76 -2.20 10.89
N ALA A 38 20.90 -1.50 10.78
CA ALA A 38 20.87 -0.08 11.10
C ALA A 38 19.86 0.53 10.13
N ILE A 39 18.55 0.40 10.44
CA ILE A 39 17.49 1.08 9.71
C ILE A 39 17.96 2.53 9.68
N PRO A 40 18.28 3.12 8.51
CA PRO A 40 18.70 4.50 8.45
C PRO A 40 17.62 5.26 9.18
N GLN A 41 17.96 5.81 10.35
CA GLN A 41 16.94 6.44 11.14
C GLN A 41 16.33 7.51 10.24
N PRO A 42 15.01 7.49 10.03
CA PRO A 42 14.39 8.45 9.13
C PRO A 42 14.89 9.83 9.54
N ARG A 43 15.32 10.62 8.54
CA ARG A 43 15.75 12.00 8.74
C ARG A 43 14.73 12.67 9.67
N SER A 44 15.19 13.55 10.56
CA SER A 44 14.31 14.27 11.51
C SER A 44 13.05 14.81 10.83
N ASP A 45 13.20 15.31 9.60
CA ASP A 45 12.13 15.90 8.80
C ASP A 45 11.04 14.90 8.42
N VAL A 46 11.43 13.65 8.10
CA VAL A 46 10.49 12.57 7.80
C VAL A 46 9.67 12.18 9.03
N ARG A 47 10.32 12.12 10.20
CA ARG A 47 9.63 11.85 11.47
C ARG A 47 8.68 12.98 11.85
N ASN A 48 9.14 14.22 11.73
CA ASN A 48 8.33 15.40 12.01
C ASN A 48 7.14 15.50 11.06
N PHE A 49 7.34 15.19 9.78
CA PHE A 49 6.26 15.12 8.80
C PHE A 49 5.24 14.03 9.15
N ALA A 50 5.69 12.81 9.46
CA ALA A 50 4.80 11.72 9.87
C ALA A 50 3.98 12.07 11.12
N ALA A 51 4.60 12.73 12.11
CA ALA A 51 3.91 13.22 13.30
C ALA A 51 2.85 14.29 12.95
N ALA A 52 3.17 15.22 12.06
CA ALA A 52 2.22 16.23 11.59
C ALA A 52 1.03 15.62 10.82
N VAL A 53 1.27 14.59 10.02
CA VAL A 53 0.20 13.82 9.35
C VAL A 53 -0.71 13.20 10.40
N ALA A 54 -0.16 12.47 11.38
CA ALA A 54 -0.94 11.82 12.43
C ALA A 54 -1.80 12.82 13.23
N ALA A 55 -1.23 13.98 13.56
CA ALA A 55 -1.94 15.05 14.28
C ALA A 55 -3.03 15.74 13.44
N SER A 56 -2.96 15.64 12.11
CA SER A 56 -3.95 16.25 11.18
C SER A 56 -5.08 15.28 10.79
N MET A 57 -5.05 14.04 11.28
CA MET A 57 -6.07 13.03 10.98
C MET A 57 -7.27 13.14 11.93
N ASP A 58 -8.46 13.08 11.36
CA ASP A 58 -9.72 13.00 12.11
C ASP A 58 -10.15 11.51 12.13
N GLY A 59 -9.64 10.76 13.10
CA GLY A 59 -9.81 9.30 13.12
C GLY A 59 -9.06 8.62 11.96
N PRO A 60 -9.67 7.70 11.19
CA PRO A 60 -8.98 7.03 10.08
C PRO A 60 -8.93 7.85 8.79
N VAL A 61 -9.59 9.02 8.75
CA VAL A 61 -9.76 9.80 7.53
C VAL A 61 -8.90 11.07 7.59
N LEU A 62 -8.19 11.35 6.48
CA LEU A 62 -7.50 12.61 6.26
C LEU A 62 -8.33 13.46 5.30
N ARG A 63 -8.83 14.61 5.75
CA ARG A 63 -9.61 15.53 4.91
C ARG A 63 -8.78 16.01 3.72
N TYR A 64 -9.43 16.22 2.57
CA TYR A 64 -8.75 16.63 1.35
C TYR A 64 -7.99 17.96 1.48
N SER A 65 -8.58 18.95 2.14
CA SER A 65 -7.93 20.24 2.42
C SER A 65 -6.64 20.07 3.22
N ARG A 66 -6.69 19.32 4.32
CA ARG A 66 -5.52 18.98 5.15
C ARG A 66 -4.47 18.20 4.36
N ARG A 67 -4.89 17.28 3.49
CA ARG A 67 -3.97 16.56 2.61
C ARG A 67 -3.20 17.51 1.69
N ARG A 68 -3.85 18.52 1.11
CA ARG A 68 -3.17 19.52 0.26
C ARG A 68 -2.17 20.36 1.06
N GLU A 69 -2.54 20.80 2.27
CA GLU A 69 -1.65 21.55 3.17
C GLU A 69 -0.40 20.73 3.54
N LEU A 70 -0.58 19.45 3.86
CA LEU A 70 0.53 18.55 4.18
C LEU A 70 1.47 18.35 2.99
N LEU A 71 0.93 18.19 1.77
CA LEU A 71 1.77 18.05 0.57
C LEU A 71 2.59 19.33 0.29
N ALA A 72 2.00 20.51 0.46
CA ALA A 72 2.73 21.78 0.32
C ALA A 72 3.84 21.91 1.39
N ARG A 73 3.55 21.49 2.63
CA ARG A 73 4.56 21.47 3.71
C ARG A 73 5.69 20.47 3.44
N ALA A 74 5.38 19.31 2.86
CA ALA A 74 6.37 18.30 2.50
C ALA A 74 7.37 18.83 1.46
N GLU A 75 6.88 19.59 0.47
CA GLU A 75 7.71 20.24 -0.53
C GLU A 75 8.70 21.24 0.11
N GLY A 76 8.24 22.05 1.08
CA GLY A 76 9.11 22.93 1.86
C GLY A 76 10.16 22.21 2.73
N LEU A 77 9.97 20.91 3.01
CA LEU A 77 10.93 20.05 3.70
C LEU A 77 11.85 19.28 2.72
N GLY A 78 11.74 19.54 1.41
CA GLY A 78 12.47 18.78 0.38
C GLY A 78 12.02 17.32 0.26
N ILE A 79 10.81 17.00 0.72
CA ILE A 79 10.22 15.66 0.59
C ILE A 79 9.43 15.63 -0.72
N GLU A 80 9.88 14.81 -1.66
CA GLU A 80 9.18 14.61 -2.92
C GLU A 80 7.73 14.15 -2.72
N ARG A 81 6.84 14.60 -3.61
CA ARG A 81 5.39 14.31 -3.55
C ARG A 81 5.08 12.81 -3.45
N PHE A 82 5.85 11.97 -4.14
CA PHE A 82 5.69 10.51 -4.06
C PHE A 82 6.00 9.97 -2.66
N ASN A 83 7.15 10.36 -2.09
CA ASN A 83 7.55 9.97 -0.73
C ASN A 83 6.56 10.50 0.32
N ALA A 84 6.07 11.73 0.17
CA ALA A 84 5.05 12.28 1.04
C ALA A 84 3.75 11.45 1.01
N ASN A 85 3.29 11.03 -0.18
CA ASN A 85 2.13 10.16 -0.31
C ASN A 85 2.35 8.79 0.35
N LEU A 86 3.54 8.19 0.20
CA LEU A 86 3.87 6.93 0.88
C LEU A 86 3.84 7.08 2.40
N LEU A 87 4.38 8.17 2.93
CA LEU A 87 4.36 8.45 4.37
C LEU A 87 2.92 8.64 4.89
N ILE A 88 2.08 9.36 4.16
CA ILE A 88 0.66 9.51 4.51
C ILE A 88 -0.03 8.15 4.57
N ALA A 89 0.15 7.31 3.54
CA ALA A 89 -0.44 5.98 3.49
C ALA A 89 0.05 5.09 4.65
N ALA A 90 1.36 5.13 4.95
CA ALA A 90 1.95 4.37 6.06
C ALA A 90 1.37 4.80 7.42
N VAL A 91 1.21 6.10 7.66
CA VAL A 91 0.60 6.62 8.89
C VAL A 91 -0.88 6.22 8.99
N GLN A 92 -1.64 6.34 7.89
CA GLN A 92 -3.04 5.90 7.85
C GLN A 92 -3.18 4.41 8.17
N HIS A 93 -2.35 3.57 7.57
CA HIS A 93 -2.34 2.12 7.83
C HIS A 93 -2.02 1.79 9.28
N ARG A 94 -1.02 2.48 9.85
CA ARG A 94 -0.61 2.29 11.26
C ARG A 94 -1.75 2.65 12.22
N LEU A 95 -2.39 3.80 12.03
CA LEU A 95 -3.51 4.23 12.89
C LEU A 95 -4.75 3.33 12.73
N ALA A 96 -4.98 2.80 11.54
CA ALA A 96 -6.02 1.80 11.32
C ALA A 96 -5.74 0.48 12.07
N SER A 97 -4.46 0.13 12.25
CA SER A 97 -4.03 -1.09 12.96
C SER A 97 -3.97 -0.93 14.48
N GLU A 98 -3.70 0.27 14.99
CA GLU A 98 -3.57 0.55 16.43
C GLU A 98 -4.91 0.72 17.15
N LYS A 99 -6.04 0.83 16.44
CA LYS A 99 -7.36 0.91 17.06
C LYS A 99 -7.67 -0.42 17.76
N PRO A 100 -7.66 -0.49 19.12
CA PRO A 100 -7.82 -1.74 19.83
C PRO A 100 -9.19 -2.34 19.54
N LEU A 101 -9.23 -3.67 19.41
CA LEU A 101 -10.43 -4.51 19.28
C LEU A 101 -11.33 -4.48 20.54
N SER A 102 -11.43 -3.34 21.22
CA SER A 102 -12.38 -3.13 22.32
C SER A 102 -13.71 -2.67 21.74
N SER A 103 -14.44 -3.63 21.16
CA SER A 103 -15.90 -3.65 21.09
C SER A 103 -16.30 -4.98 20.45
N ASP A 104 -17.29 -5.65 21.02
CA ASP A 104 -18.01 -6.85 20.55
C ASP A 104 -18.62 -6.74 19.13
N ALA A 105 -17.85 -6.27 18.15
CA ALA A 105 -18.29 -6.12 16.77
C ALA A 105 -17.71 -7.27 15.96
N GLN A 106 -18.57 -8.25 15.73
CA GLN A 106 -18.59 -9.18 14.61
C GLN A 106 -17.54 -8.88 13.52
N VAL A 107 -16.75 -9.91 13.21
CA VAL A 107 -15.88 -10.01 12.05
C VAL A 107 -16.72 -9.82 10.76
N ILE A 108 -17.02 -8.58 10.40
CA ILE A 108 -17.46 -8.24 9.05
C ILE A 108 -16.19 -8.09 8.22
N SER A 109 -15.78 -9.23 7.67
CA SER A 109 -14.74 -9.32 6.65
C SER A 109 -15.01 -8.31 5.51
N PRO A 110 -14.08 -7.39 5.18
CA PRO A 110 -14.28 -6.42 4.11
C PRO A 110 -14.10 -7.01 2.69
N GLY A 111 -13.92 -8.32 2.55
CA GLY A 111 -13.55 -8.97 1.29
C GLY A 111 -14.70 -9.42 0.38
N ARG A 112 -15.98 -9.21 0.73
CA ARG A 112 -17.09 -9.89 0.03
C ARG A 112 -18.28 -9.01 -0.38
N ARG A 113 -18.14 -7.68 -0.43
CA ARG A 113 -19.24 -6.77 -0.83
C ARG A 113 -19.18 -6.27 -2.29
N TRP A 114 -18.19 -6.68 -3.09
CA TRP A 114 -18.13 -6.34 -4.53
C TRP A 114 -18.86 -7.31 -5.45
N LEU A 115 -19.43 -8.42 -4.95
CA LEU A 115 -20.30 -9.29 -5.76
C LEU A 115 -21.76 -8.83 -5.84
N GLY A 116 -22.17 -7.83 -5.04
CA GLY A 116 -23.55 -7.30 -5.05
C GLY A 116 -23.81 -6.19 -6.07
N LEU A 117 -22.77 -5.69 -6.75
CA LEU A 117 -22.84 -4.61 -7.75
C LEU A 117 -22.38 -5.05 -9.15
N ALA A 118 -22.17 -6.35 -9.37
CA ALA A 118 -21.87 -6.89 -10.70
C ALA A 118 -23.11 -7.09 -11.59
N ILE A 119 -24.33 -6.93 -11.06
CA ILE A 119 -25.57 -7.13 -11.82
C ILE A 119 -25.92 -5.96 -12.76
N PRO A 120 -25.71 -4.66 -12.43
CA PRO A 120 -25.99 -3.61 -13.41
C PRO A 120 -24.90 -3.43 -14.48
N ALA A 121 -23.66 -3.87 -14.24
CA ALA A 121 -22.56 -3.67 -15.20
C ALA A 121 -22.64 -4.59 -16.43
N THR A 122 -23.17 -5.81 -16.29
CA THR A 122 -23.36 -6.74 -17.42
C THR A 122 -24.47 -6.27 -18.36
N ALA A 123 -25.56 -5.70 -17.83
CA ALA A 123 -26.67 -5.20 -18.65
C ALA A 123 -26.24 -4.07 -19.60
N ILE A 124 -25.34 -3.19 -19.17
CA ILE A 124 -24.84 -2.09 -20.00
C ILE A 124 -23.99 -2.60 -21.17
N ILE A 125 -23.16 -3.63 -20.95
CA ILE A 125 -22.31 -4.21 -22.00
C ILE A 125 -23.16 -4.91 -23.07
N PHE A 126 -24.18 -5.67 -22.67
CA PHE A 126 -25.12 -6.31 -23.62
C PHE A 126 -25.92 -5.28 -24.43
N LEU A 127 -26.32 -4.17 -23.81
CA LEU A 127 -27.05 -3.12 -24.52
C LEU A 127 -26.17 -2.44 -25.58
N GLN A 128 -24.90 -2.15 -25.25
CA GLN A 128 -23.99 -1.53 -26.21
C GLN A 128 -23.62 -2.45 -27.39
N SER A 129 -23.46 -3.75 -27.15
CA SER A 129 -23.15 -4.70 -28.23
C SER A 129 -24.33 -4.89 -29.21
N ALA A 130 -25.57 -4.90 -28.71
CA ALA A 130 -26.77 -4.97 -29.55
C ALA A 130 -26.90 -3.75 -30.49
N ILE A 131 -26.62 -2.54 -29.98
CA ILE A 131 -26.66 -1.31 -30.77
C ILE A 131 -25.62 -1.34 -31.90
N LEU A 132 -24.38 -1.72 -31.59
CA LEU A 132 -23.31 -1.81 -32.59
C LEU A 132 -23.62 -2.83 -33.69
N LEU A 133 -24.21 -3.98 -33.33
CA LEU A 133 -24.57 -5.03 -34.29
C LEU A 133 -25.67 -4.57 -35.25
N THR A 134 -26.65 -3.81 -34.75
CA THR A 134 -27.76 -3.29 -35.55
C THR A 134 -27.27 -2.25 -36.56
N VAL A 135 -26.40 -1.33 -36.12
CA VAL A 135 -25.78 -0.33 -37.01
C VAL A 135 -24.91 -0.99 -38.07
N PHE A 136 -24.12 -2.00 -37.68
CA PHE A 136 -23.27 -2.74 -38.61
C PHE A 136 -24.06 -3.46 -39.71
N ALA A 137 -25.15 -4.14 -39.34
CA ALA A 137 -26.03 -4.82 -40.28
C ALA A 137 -26.70 -3.86 -41.27
N LEU A 138 -27.08 -2.66 -40.81
CA LEU A 138 -27.71 -1.64 -41.64
C LEU A 138 -26.73 -1.04 -42.67
N LEU A 139 -25.45 -0.91 -42.30
CA LEU A 139 -24.40 -0.41 -43.19
C LEU A 139 -23.94 -1.42 -44.25
N HIS A 140 -24.00 -2.73 -43.98
CA HIS A 140 -23.57 -3.78 -44.92
C HIS A 140 -24.73 -4.45 -45.68
N GLY A 141 -25.98 -4.19 -45.29
CA GLY A 141 -27.17 -4.75 -45.93
C GLY A 141 -27.79 -3.88 -47.02
N SER A 142 -27.14 -2.78 -47.41
CA SER A 142 -27.54 -1.88 -48.51
C SER A 142 -26.57 -2.02 -49.68
#